data_AF-A0A1F7U329-F1
#
_entry.id   AF-A0A1F7U329-F1
#
_cell.length_a   1.000
_cell.length_b   1.000
_cell.length_c   1.000
_cell.angle_alpha   90.00
_cell.angle_beta   90.00
_cell.angle_gamma   90.00
#
_symmetry.space_group_name_H-M   'P 1'
#
loop_
_entity.id
_entity.type
_entity.pdbx_description
1 polymer ?
#
loop_
_entity_poly.entity_id
_entity_poly.type
_entity_poly.pdbx_seq_one_letter_code
_entity_poly.pdbx_strand_id
1 'polypeptide(L)'
;MKQKLAFLTVAAMIVAVIVLRISQSGYEWRKVIVGGKTVSALIADTPEKRSKGLGGRRSLGTDEGMLFVFDEAAQYGFWMKDMKFAIDIIWINDGKIVDIAPNVQPPSPPDDELTSYLPRLPADAVLEVAAGFVQKSGVKIGDAVGVGKVDKK
;
A
#
# COMPACT_ATOMS: atom_id res chain seq x y z
N MET A 1 34.72 26.46 27.36
CA MET A 1 33.98 26.81 26.12
C MET A 1 33.85 25.65 25.13
N LYS A 2 34.93 24.92 24.79
CA LYS A 2 34.89 23.86 23.76
C LYS A 2 33.91 22.70 24.04
N GLN A 3 33.75 22.27 25.30
CA GLN A 3 32.85 21.16 25.65
C GLN A 3 31.35 21.50 25.59
N LYS A 4 30.96 22.75 25.94
CA LYS A 4 29.56 23.21 25.80
C LYS A 4 29.16 23.33 24.32
N LEU A 5 30.10 23.73 23.46
CA LEU A 5 29.87 23.84 22.02
C LEU A 5 29.69 22.45 21.39
N ALA A 6 30.52 21.46 21.75
CA ALA A 6 30.40 20.08 21.27
C ALA A 6 29.07 19.41 21.67
N PHE A 7 28.58 19.64 22.90
CA PHE A 7 27.28 19.14 23.35
C PHE A 7 26.11 19.73 22.55
N LEU A 8 26.16 21.03 22.22
CA LEU A 8 25.14 21.69 21.42
C LEU A 8 25.08 21.12 20.00
N THR A 9 26.23 20.83 19.37
CA THR A 9 26.29 20.25 18.03
C THR A 9 25.74 18.82 17.99
N VAL A 10 26.09 17.99 18.98
CA VAL A 10 25.58 16.61 19.08
C VAL A 10 24.07 16.61 19.31
N ALA A 11 23.55 17.46 20.21
CA ALA A 11 22.12 17.58 20.44
C ALA A 11 21.37 18.07 19.19
N ALA A 12 21.91 19.07 18.47
CA ALA A 12 21.34 19.55 17.23
C ALA A 12 21.33 18.48 16.12
N MET A 13 22.38 17.65 16.01
CA MET A 13 22.41 16.51 15.09
C MET A 13 21.38 15.44 15.46
N ILE A 14 21.22 15.12 16.75
CA ILE A 14 20.20 14.15 17.21
C ILE A 14 18.79 14.67 16.90
N VAL A 15 18.51 15.95 17.21
CA VAL A 15 17.22 16.59 16.88
C VAL A 15 17.00 16.62 15.37
N ALA A 16 18.01 16.94 14.57
CA ALA A 16 17.91 16.92 13.11
C ALA A 16 17.62 15.50 12.59
N VAL A 17 18.27 14.47 13.11
CA VAL A 17 18.01 13.06 12.74
C VAL A 17 16.59 12.65 13.13
N ILE A 18 16.11 13.02 14.31
CA ILE A 18 14.74 12.73 14.76
C ILE A 18 13.72 13.45 13.85
N VAL A 19 13.93 14.73 13.55
CA VAL A 19 13.05 15.52 12.67
C VAL A 19 13.07 14.97 11.23
N LEU A 20 14.23 14.57 10.72
CA LEU A 20 14.35 13.93 9.40
C LEU A 20 13.61 12.59 9.33
N ARG A 21 13.63 11.79 10.40
CA ARG A 21 12.86 10.53 10.50
C ARG A 21 11.36 10.78 10.57
N ILE A 22 10.92 11.78 11.33
CA ILE A 22 9.50 12.17 11.43
C ILE A 22 8.97 12.70 10.08
N SER A 23 9.80 13.46 9.34
CA SER A 23 9.39 14.03 8.05
C SER A 23 9.24 12.99 6.92
N GLN A 24 9.79 11.78 7.08
CA GLN A 24 9.69 10.70 6.08
C GLN A 24 8.55 9.70 6.36
N SER A 25 7.84 9.83 7.48
CA SER A 25 6.88 8.80 7.92
C SER A 25 5.47 8.92 7.32
N GLY A 26 5.24 9.88 6.44
CA GLY A 26 3.94 10.08 5.78
C GLY A 26 3.72 9.12 4.62
N TYR A 27 2.47 8.70 4.41
CA TYR A 27 2.07 8.12 3.14
C TYR A 27 1.91 9.22 2.09
N GLU A 28 2.37 8.97 0.86
CA GLU A 28 2.00 9.81 -0.29
C GLU A 28 0.70 9.29 -0.91
N TRP A 29 -0.08 10.19 -1.51
CA TRP A 29 -1.23 9.82 -2.33
C TRP A 29 -0.86 9.86 -3.82
N ARG A 30 -1.27 8.85 -4.58
CA ARG A 30 -1.16 8.77 -6.04
C ARG A 30 -2.50 8.46 -6.67
N LYS A 31 -2.68 8.91 -7.91
CA LYS A 31 -3.82 8.57 -8.73
C LYS A 31 -3.51 7.26 -9.45
N VAL A 32 -4.32 6.24 -9.27
CA VAL A 32 -4.22 4.97 -10.00
C VAL A 32 -5.42 4.85 -10.91
N ILE A 33 -5.19 4.59 -12.20
CA ILE A 33 -6.23 4.39 -13.20
C ILE A 33 -6.26 2.91 -13.54
N VAL A 34 -7.37 2.24 -13.26
CA VAL A 34 -7.55 0.81 -13.51
C VAL A 34 -8.93 0.58 -14.12
N GLY A 35 -8.99 -0.04 -15.30
CA GLY A 35 -10.25 -0.20 -16.05
C GLY A 35 -10.99 1.12 -16.32
N GLY A 36 -10.27 2.22 -16.51
CA GLY A 36 -10.86 3.56 -16.69
C GLY A 36 -11.46 4.16 -15.42
N LYS A 37 -11.37 3.49 -14.27
CA LYS A 37 -11.74 4.04 -12.96
C LYS A 37 -10.53 4.67 -12.29
N THR A 38 -10.76 5.73 -11.53
CA THR A 38 -9.71 6.42 -10.78
C THR A 38 -9.79 6.04 -9.31
N VAL A 39 -8.67 5.58 -8.76
CA VAL A 39 -8.47 5.28 -7.35
C VAL A 39 -7.44 6.26 -6.80
N SER A 40 -7.76 6.94 -5.70
CA SER A 40 -6.77 7.67 -4.91
C SER A 40 -6.10 6.69 -3.96
N ALA A 41 -4.83 6.35 -4.20
CA ALA A 41 -4.13 5.31 -3.47
C ALA A 41 -3.03 5.87 -2.58
N LEU A 42 -2.97 5.41 -1.34
CA LEU A 42 -1.81 5.59 -0.46
C LEU A 42 -0.64 4.74 -0.96
N ILE A 43 0.58 5.25 -0.93
CA ILE A 43 1.76 4.52 -1.39
C ILE A 43 2.48 3.80 -0.25
N ALA A 44 2.60 2.49 -0.37
CA ALA A 44 3.39 1.61 0.48
C ALA A 44 4.67 1.14 -0.25
N ASP A 45 5.69 1.99 -0.22
CA ASP A 45 6.99 1.83 -0.92
C ASP A 45 8.13 1.35 -0.01
N THR A 46 7.93 1.37 1.30
CA THR A 46 8.90 0.87 2.30
C THR A 46 8.42 -0.42 2.95
N PRO A 47 9.32 -1.31 3.43
CA PRO A 47 8.94 -2.52 4.16
C PRO A 47 7.96 -2.25 5.32
N GLU A 48 8.14 -1.16 6.07
CA GLU A 48 7.30 -0.79 7.21
C GLU A 48 5.87 -0.43 6.76
N LYS A 49 5.73 0.40 5.74
CA LYS A 49 4.43 0.73 5.14
C LYS A 49 3.74 -0.50 4.56
N ARG A 50 4.49 -1.37 3.85
CA ARG A 50 3.95 -2.61 3.28
C ARG A 50 3.46 -3.57 4.35
N SER A 51 4.23 -3.78 5.41
CA SER A 51 3.83 -4.63 6.53
C SER A 51 2.63 -4.08 7.29
N LYS A 52 2.47 -2.75 7.36
CA LYS A 52 1.33 -2.12 8.01
C LYS A 52 0.05 -2.22 7.17
N GLY A 53 0.17 -1.97 5.87
CA GLY A 53 -0.94 -2.02 4.92
C GLY A 53 -2.16 -1.22 5.37
N LEU A 54 -3.34 -1.79 5.13
CA LEU A 54 -4.63 -1.28 5.61
C LEU A 54 -4.97 -1.74 7.04
N GLY A 55 -4.15 -2.58 7.67
CA GLY A 55 -4.38 -3.15 8.99
C GLY A 55 -4.63 -2.11 10.08
N GLY A 56 -5.71 -2.29 10.84
CA GLY A 56 -6.14 -1.41 11.93
C GLY A 56 -6.99 -0.22 11.50
N ARG A 57 -7.10 0.08 10.19
CA ARG A 57 -8.00 1.12 9.67
C ARG A 57 -9.46 0.73 9.91
N ARG A 58 -10.32 1.73 10.11
CA ARG A 58 -11.76 1.52 10.35
C ARG A 58 -12.54 1.33 9.04
N SER A 59 -12.09 1.96 7.97
CA SER A 59 -12.74 1.95 6.66
C SER A 59 -11.75 2.32 5.56
N LEU A 60 -12.17 2.12 4.31
CA LEU A 60 -11.54 2.59 3.09
C LEU A 60 -12.63 3.23 2.22
N GLY A 61 -12.39 4.42 1.67
CA GLY A 61 -13.33 5.06 0.76
C GLY A 61 -13.55 4.23 -0.51
N THR A 62 -14.68 4.46 -1.19
CA THR A 62 -15.07 3.69 -2.39
C THR A 62 -14.14 3.88 -3.57
N ASP A 63 -13.51 5.06 -3.67
CA ASP A 63 -12.53 5.42 -4.68
C ASP A 63 -11.12 5.58 -4.06
N GLU A 64 -10.91 4.96 -2.90
CA GLU A 64 -9.62 4.94 -2.21
C GLU A 64 -8.98 3.55 -2.29
N GLY A 65 -7.66 3.53 -2.16
CA GLY A 65 -6.90 2.28 -2.11
C GLY A 65 -5.54 2.44 -1.45
N MET A 66 -4.77 1.37 -1.51
CA MET A 66 -3.35 1.38 -1.19
C MET A 66 -2.59 0.67 -2.30
N LEU A 67 -1.56 1.33 -2.81
CA LEU A 67 -0.66 0.81 -3.83
C LEU A 67 0.67 0.44 -3.16
N PHE A 68 0.95 -0.86 -3.16
CA PHE A 68 2.21 -1.44 -2.72
C PHE A 68 3.14 -1.48 -3.93
N VAL A 69 4.35 -0.97 -3.78
CA VAL A 69 5.35 -0.91 -4.87
C VAL A 69 6.59 -1.67 -4.42
N PHE A 70 7.16 -2.44 -5.33
CA PHE A 70 8.32 -3.29 -5.11
C PHE A 70 9.42 -2.97 -6.13
N ASP A 71 10.67 -3.19 -5.72
CA ASP A 71 11.83 -2.92 -6.59
C ASP A 71 12.02 -4.01 -7.66
N GLU A 72 11.52 -5.22 -7.41
CA GLU A 72 11.61 -6.38 -8.29
C GLU A 72 10.24 -7.05 -8.42
N ALA A 73 9.97 -7.67 -9.57
CA ALA A 73 8.75 -8.44 -9.76
C ALA A 73 8.86 -9.82 -9.08
N ALA A 74 7.93 -10.15 -8.19
CA ALA A 74 7.88 -11.45 -7.52
C ALA A 74 6.45 -11.85 -7.13
N GLN A 75 6.27 -13.07 -6.63
CA GLN A 75 4.98 -13.52 -6.10
C GLN A 75 4.76 -13.02 -4.67
N TYR A 76 4.35 -11.75 -4.55
CA TYR A 76 4.10 -11.13 -3.25
C TYR A 76 2.77 -11.60 -2.65
N GLY A 77 2.88 -12.35 -1.55
CA GLY A 77 1.73 -12.79 -0.76
C GLY A 77 1.19 -11.69 0.14
N PHE A 78 -0.13 -11.63 0.26
CA PHE A 78 -0.84 -10.69 1.13
C PHE A 78 -1.69 -11.44 2.16
N TRP A 79 -1.84 -10.86 3.35
CA TRP A 79 -2.70 -11.38 4.40
C TRP A 79 -3.72 -10.32 4.83
N MET A 80 -4.67 -10.72 5.66
CA MET A 80 -5.71 -9.82 6.18
C MET A 80 -5.51 -9.48 7.67
N LYS A 81 -4.28 -9.53 8.17
CA LYS A 81 -3.95 -9.22 9.58
C LYS A 81 -4.50 -7.84 9.98
N ASP A 82 -5.18 -7.77 11.12
CA ASP A 82 -5.81 -6.55 11.67
C ASP A 82 -6.85 -5.86 10.77
N MET A 83 -7.33 -6.53 9.71
CA MET A 83 -8.33 -5.96 8.79
C MET A 83 -9.72 -5.93 9.44
N LYS A 84 -10.48 -4.85 9.16
CA LYS A 84 -11.85 -4.64 9.68
C LYS A 84 -12.91 -4.58 8.58
N PHE A 85 -12.49 -4.68 7.33
CA PHE A 85 -13.34 -4.60 6.15
C PHE A 85 -12.74 -5.46 5.03
N ALA A 86 -13.59 -5.91 4.12
CA ALA A 86 -13.18 -6.70 2.97
C ALA A 86 -12.55 -5.81 1.88
N ILE A 87 -11.62 -6.39 1.12
CA ILE A 87 -10.93 -5.73 0.01
C ILE A 87 -10.91 -6.62 -1.24
N ASP A 88 -10.67 -6.01 -2.40
CA ASP A 88 -10.17 -6.72 -3.55
C ASP A 88 -8.65 -6.47 -3.64
N ILE A 89 -7.88 -7.52 -3.95
CA ILE A 89 -6.42 -7.45 -4.14
C ILE A 89 -6.12 -7.63 -5.62
N ILE A 90 -5.41 -6.68 -6.22
CA ILE A 90 -5.11 -6.64 -7.65
C ILE A 90 -3.59 -6.61 -7.82
N TRP A 91 -3.02 -7.70 -8.32
CA TRP A 91 -1.59 -7.77 -8.63
C TRP A 91 -1.31 -7.24 -10.03
N ILE A 92 -0.25 -6.45 -10.13
CA ILE A 92 0.13 -5.69 -11.32
C ILE A 92 1.59 -5.99 -11.66
N ASN A 93 1.89 -6.16 -12.94
CA ASN A 93 3.25 -6.25 -13.45
C ASN A 93 3.37 -5.36 -14.69
N ASP A 94 4.35 -4.46 -14.73
CA ASP A 94 4.58 -3.54 -15.85
C ASP A 94 3.29 -2.80 -16.28
N GLY A 95 2.50 -2.35 -15.31
CA GLY A 95 1.25 -1.63 -15.56
C GLY A 95 0.14 -2.49 -16.16
N LYS A 96 0.15 -3.81 -15.99
CA LYS A 96 -0.95 -4.71 -16.37
C LYS A 96 -1.39 -5.59 -15.21
N ILE A 97 -2.69 -5.82 -15.08
CA ILE A 97 -3.21 -6.75 -14.08
C ILE A 97 -2.77 -8.18 -14.43
N VAL A 98 -2.07 -8.84 -13.52
CA VAL A 98 -1.62 -10.23 -13.67
C VAL A 98 -2.43 -11.22 -12.83
N ASP A 99 -3.01 -10.75 -11.71
CA ASP A 99 -3.92 -11.56 -10.91
C ASP A 99 -4.88 -10.71 -10.08
N ILE A 100 -5.98 -11.32 -9.63
CA ILE A 100 -7.00 -10.68 -8.81
C ILE A 100 -7.53 -11.68 -7.77
N ALA A 101 -7.58 -11.26 -6.51
CA ALA A 101 -8.33 -11.92 -5.45
C ALA A 101 -9.49 -11.01 -5.02
N PRO A 102 -10.72 -11.25 -5.52
CA PRO A 102 -11.86 -10.41 -5.18
C PRO A 102 -12.46 -10.80 -3.82
N ASN A 103 -13.03 -9.80 -3.14
CA ASN A 103 -13.85 -9.94 -1.95
C ASN A 103 -13.18 -10.73 -0.81
N VAL A 104 -11.89 -10.46 -0.58
CA VAL A 104 -11.11 -11.05 0.51
C VAL A 104 -11.64 -10.52 1.84
N GLN A 105 -12.12 -11.44 2.69
CA GLN A 105 -12.76 -11.09 3.96
C GLN A 105 -11.73 -10.86 5.08
N PRO A 106 -12.05 -10.01 6.08
CA PRO A 106 -11.33 -10.01 7.34
C PRO A 106 -11.23 -11.42 7.93
N PRO A 107 -10.11 -11.79 8.56
CA PRO A 107 -9.94 -13.10 9.13
C PRO A 107 -10.84 -13.24 10.36
N SER A 108 -11.31 -14.46 10.62
CA SER A 108 -11.82 -14.86 11.93
C SER A 108 -10.63 -15.37 12.76
N PRO A 109 -10.44 -14.95 14.02
CA PRO A 109 -9.17 -15.17 14.77
C PRO A 109 -8.90 -16.64 15.13
N PRO A 110 -7.62 -17.01 15.42
CA PRO A 110 -6.49 -16.13 15.79
C PRO A 110 -5.43 -15.90 14.70
N ASP A 111 -4.55 -14.92 14.94
CA ASP A 111 -3.52 -14.39 14.01
C ASP A 111 -2.51 -15.43 13.48
N ASP A 112 -2.47 -16.61 14.08
CA ASP A 112 -1.59 -17.74 13.77
C ASP A 112 -2.05 -18.61 12.59
N GLU A 113 -3.29 -18.45 12.12
CA GLU A 113 -3.84 -19.19 10.98
C GLU A 113 -4.25 -18.28 9.81
N LEU A 114 -3.51 -17.18 9.60
CA LEU A 114 -3.81 -16.26 8.50
C LEU A 114 -3.50 -16.87 7.12
N THR A 115 -4.54 -16.91 6.28
CA THR A 115 -4.39 -17.21 4.85
C THR A 115 -3.50 -16.19 4.17
N SER A 116 -2.48 -16.66 3.45
CA SER A 116 -1.69 -15.87 2.52
C SER A 116 -2.26 -16.01 1.11
N TYR A 117 -2.65 -14.89 0.51
CA TYR A 117 -3.15 -14.80 -0.85
C TYR A 117 -1.96 -14.51 -1.77
N LEU A 118 -1.64 -15.45 -2.66
CA LEU A 118 -0.50 -15.36 -3.58
C LEU A 118 -1.00 -15.17 -5.03
N PRO A 119 -0.32 -14.35 -5.83
CA PRO A 119 -0.62 -14.26 -7.25
C PRO A 119 -0.06 -15.46 -8.01
N ARG A 120 -0.70 -15.81 -9.11
CA ARG A 120 -0.24 -16.85 -10.05
C ARG A 120 1.00 -16.45 -10.83
N LEU A 121 1.23 -15.15 -11.02
CA LEU A 121 2.35 -14.60 -11.79
C LEU A 121 3.10 -13.55 -10.95
N PRO A 122 4.39 -13.30 -11.23
CA PRO A 122 5.14 -12.21 -10.61
C PRO A 122 4.47 -10.85 -10.82
N ALA A 123 4.59 -9.98 -9.81
CA ALA A 123 4.03 -8.63 -9.78
C ALA A 123 5.07 -7.65 -9.20
N ASP A 124 5.14 -6.44 -9.76
CA ASP A 124 5.96 -5.32 -9.28
C ASP A 124 5.15 -4.32 -8.43
N ALA A 125 3.82 -4.45 -8.47
CA ALA A 125 2.91 -3.65 -7.68
C ALA A 125 1.64 -4.44 -7.29
N VAL A 126 1.01 -4.03 -6.19
CA VAL A 126 -0.28 -4.56 -5.75
C VAL A 126 -1.18 -3.40 -5.35
N LEU A 127 -2.40 -3.40 -5.86
CA LEU A 127 -3.43 -2.42 -5.51
C LEU A 127 -4.50 -3.10 -4.66
N GLU A 128 -4.65 -2.63 -3.42
CA GLU A 128 -5.78 -2.95 -2.56
C GLU A 128 -6.86 -1.87 -2.69
N VAL A 129 -8.11 -2.29 -2.89
CA VAL A 129 -9.30 -1.42 -3.00
C VAL A 129 -10.46 -2.00 -2.22
N ALA A 130 -11.49 -1.20 -1.94
CA ALA A 130 -12.68 -1.68 -1.26
C ALA A 130 -13.33 -2.88 -2.01
N ALA A 131 -13.77 -3.89 -1.26
CA ALA A 131 -14.37 -5.08 -1.85
C ALA A 131 -15.52 -4.77 -2.82
N GLY A 132 -15.56 -5.53 -3.91
CA GLY A 132 -16.55 -5.36 -4.98
C GLY A 132 -16.19 -4.26 -5.99
N PHE A 133 -15.05 -3.59 -5.85
CA PHE A 133 -14.51 -2.70 -6.87
C PHE A 133 -14.31 -3.44 -8.20
N VAL A 134 -13.75 -4.64 -8.16
CA VAL A 134 -13.48 -5.45 -9.35
C VAL A 134 -14.78 -5.76 -10.09
N GLN A 135 -15.79 -6.21 -9.35
CA GLN A 135 -17.11 -6.51 -9.92
C GLN A 135 -17.78 -5.26 -10.52
N LYS A 136 -17.75 -4.12 -9.81
CA LYS A 136 -18.39 -2.87 -10.25
C LYS A 136 -17.69 -2.20 -11.44
N SER A 137 -16.37 -2.34 -11.53
CA SER A 137 -15.55 -1.75 -12.58
C SER A 137 -15.45 -2.64 -13.82
N GLY A 138 -15.68 -3.95 -13.68
CA GLY A 138 -15.54 -4.92 -14.78
C GLY A 138 -14.09 -5.17 -15.19
N VAL A 139 -13.13 -4.82 -14.32
CA VAL A 139 -11.70 -5.04 -14.57
C VAL A 139 -11.39 -6.53 -14.60
N LYS A 140 -10.44 -6.90 -15.45
CA LYS A 140 -9.99 -8.28 -15.64
C LYS A 140 -8.48 -8.34 -15.83
N ILE A 141 -7.93 -9.53 -15.69
CA ILE A 141 -6.52 -9.82 -15.98
C ILE A 141 -6.18 -9.39 -17.41
N GLY A 142 -5.05 -8.72 -17.56
CA GLY A 142 -4.58 -8.12 -18.81
C GLY A 142 -4.98 -6.67 -19.02
N ASP A 143 -5.93 -6.13 -18.24
CA ASP A 143 -6.27 -4.71 -18.32
C ASP A 143 -5.09 -3.83 -17.86
N ALA A 144 -4.97 -2.65 -18.48
CA ALA A 144 -3.92 -1.69 -18.18
C ALA A 144 -4.17 -0.93 -16.88
N VAL A 145 -3.09 -0.60 -16.19
CA VAL A 145 -3.05 0.19 -14.97
C VAL A 145 -2.05 1.34 -15.14
N GLY A 146 -2.51 2.57 -14.90
CA GLY A 146 -1.68 3.77 -14.93
C GLY A 146 -1.52 4.38 -13.55
N VAL A 147 -0.32 4.89 -13.22
CA VAL A 147 -0.05 5.58 -11.95
C VAL A 147 0.40 7.01 -12.23
N GLY A 148 -0.23 7.98 -11.57
CA GLY A 148 0.02 9.41 -11.70
C GLY A 148 -0.05 10.15 -10.38
N LYS A 149 0.13 11.47 -10.40
CA LYS A 149 -0.06 12.33 -9.22
C LYS A 149 -1.56 12.57 -8.97
N VAL A 150 -1.96 12.68 -7.70
CA VAL A 150 -3.29 13.20 -7.35
C VAL A 150 -3.28 14.71 -7.57
N ASP A 151 -4.32 15.22 -8.23
CA ASP A 151 -4.50 16.65 -8.39
C ASP A 151 -4.81 17.24 -7.00
N LYS A 152 -3.96 18.15 -6.51
CA LYS A 152 -4.25 18.87 -5.27
C LYS A 152 -5.48 19.74 -5.54
N LYS A 153 -6.60 19.42 -4.90
CA LYS A 153 -7.74 20.34 -4.77
C LYS A 153 -7.44 21.38 -3.71
#